data_AF-A0A3Q0JFB9-F1
#
_entry.id   AF-A0A3Q0JFB9-F1
#
_cell.length_a   1.000
_cell.length_b   1.000
_cell.length_c   1.000
_cell.angle_alpha   90.00
_cell.angle_beta   90.00
_cell.angle_gamma   90.00
#
_symmetry.space_group_name_H-M   'P 1'
#
loop_
_entity.id
_entity.type
_entity.pdbx_description
1 polymer ?
#
loop_
_entity_poly.entity_id
_entity_poly.type
_entity_poly.pdbx_seq_one_letter_code
_entity_poly.pdbx_strand_id
1 'polypeptide(L)'
;MCKNKTYIHVLYRATNSFAGLLQSYYSEHKVPFITDLSDMVEVYEKKSLETSPPPNQDADLAFLSTLDRVQQVEIISEYNDMKEKLVQYLKQFGEEKKVVKAEDIHKFFSNLNDCKRRRLNEDLGPPSFCR
;
A
#
# COMPACT_ATOMS: atom_id res chain seq x y z
N MET A 1 15.29 -1.17 -15.52
CA MET A 1 14.61 -2.20 -16.35
C MET A 1 13.17 -2.30 -15.87
N CYS A 2 12.26 -2.80 -16.73
CA CYS A 2 10.78 -2.72 -16.65
C CYS A 2 10.14 -1.52 -17.37
N LYS A 3 10.36 -1.44 -18.70
CA LYS A 3 9.46 -0.75 -19.63
C LYS A 3 8.64 -1.82 -20.37
N ASN A 4 7.56 -2.30 -19.75
CA ASN A 4 6.58 -3.19 -20.39
C ASN A 4 5.16 -2.87 -19.88
N LYS A 5 4.82 -1.57 -19.84
CA LYS A 5 3.45 -1.09 -19.61
C LYS A 5 2.94 -0.37 -20.85
N THR A 6 2.63 -1.14 -21.90
CA THR A 6 1.61 -0.82 -22.93
C THR A 6 1.66 -1.91 -24.00
N TYR A 7 1.00 -3.04 -23.76
CA TYR A 7 0.78 -4.03 -24.83
C TYR A 7 -0.67 -4.16 -25.29
N ILE A 8 -1.60 -3.36 -24.75
CA ILE A 8 -3.01 -3.38 -25.20
C ILE A 8 -3.58 -2.00 -25.51
N HIS A 9 -2.95 -0.88 -25.12
CA HIS A 9 -3.61 0.44 -25.17
C HIS A 9 -3.24 1.39 -26.33
N VAL A 10 -2.54 0.95 -27.39
CA VAL A 10 -2.09 1.89 -28.46
C VAL A 10 -2.57 1.54 -29.88
N LEU A 11 -3.34 0.48 -30.10
CA LEU A 11 -3.87 0.18 -31.45
C LEU A 11 -5.31 0.64 -31.71
N TYR A 12 -5.77 1.68 -31.00
CA TYR A 12 -7.09 2.27 -31.29
C TYR A 12 -7.07 3.79 -31.43
N ARG A 13 -6.00 4.31 -32.02
CA ARG A 13 -5.93 5.69 -32.52
C ARG A 13 -5.71 5.72 -34.03
N ALA A 14 -6.52 5.01 -34.81
CA ALA A 14 -6.62 5.27 -36.24
C ALA A 14 -7.86 4.60 -36.87
N THR A 15 -8.64 5.41 -37.58
CA THR A 15 -9.76 5.06 -38.49
C THR A 15 -11.15 4.89 -37.86
N ASN A 16 -11.99 5.90 -38.08
CA ASN A 16 -13.42 5.96 -37.70
C ASN A 16 -14.28 4.82 -38.29
N SER A 17 -13.74 3.98 -39.19
CA SER A 17 -14.46 2.84 -39.79
C SER A 17 -14.29 1.53 -39.01
N PHE A 18 -13.20 1.36 -38.25
CA PHE A 18 -12.90 0.10 -37.56
C PHE A 18 -13.66 -0.03 -36.23
N ALA A 19 -13.93 1.10 -35.56
CA ALA A 19 -14.69 1.15 -34.32
C ALA A 19 -16.11 0.57 -34.46
N GLY A 20 -16.81 0.86 -35.57
CA GLY A 20 -18.15 0.33 -35.81
C GLY A 20 -18.18 -1.19 -36.02
N LEU A 21 -17.16 -1.74 -36.69
CA LEU A 21 -17.06 -3.18 -36.97
C LEU A 21 -16.77 -3.99 -35.69
N LEU A 22 -15.91 -3.48 -34.80
CA LEU A 22 -15.68 -4.12 -33.51
C LEU A 22 -16.91 -4.04 -32.60
N GLN A 23 -17.62 -2.90 -32.59
CA GLN A 23 -18.87 -2.78 -31.84
C GLN A 23 -19.89 -3.86 -32.25
N SER A 24 -20.08 -4.07 -33.56
CA SER A 24 -20.97 -5.11 -34.06
C SER A 24 -20.50 -6.54 -33.70
N TYR A 25 -19.20 -6.81 -33.83
CA TYR A 25 -18.63 -8.13 -33.55
C TYR A 25 -18.81 -8.53 -32.08
N TYR A 26 -18.45 -7.65 -31.14
CA TYR A 26 -18.61 -7.93 -29.71
C TYR A 26 -20.08 -7.94 -29.27
N SER A 27 -20.96 -7.20 -29.95
CA SER A 27 -22.41 -7.25 -29.71
C SER A 27 -23.02 -8.59 -30.14
N GLU A 28 -22.60 -9.13 -31.29
CA GLU A 28 -23.02 -10.45 -31.78
C GLU A 28 -22.58 -11.58 -30.83
N HIS A 29 -21.38 -11.46 -30.28
CA HIS A 29 -20.85 -12.37 -29.26
C HIS A 29 -21.38 -12.12 -27.84
N LYS A 30 -22.38 -11.24 -27.67
CA LYS A 30 -23.03 -10.91 -26.39
C LYS A 30 -22.07 -10.39 -25.31
N VAL A 31 -21.02 -9.68 -25.70
CA VAL A 31 -20.02 -9.07 -24.80
C VAL A 31 -19.82 -7.56 -25.09
N PRO A 32 -20.89 -6.74 -25.08
CA PRO A 32 -20.83 -5.33 -25.46
C PRO A 32 -20.02 -4.46 -24.47
N PHE A 33 -19.79 -4.93 -23.24
CA PHE A 33 -19.03 -4.21 -22.21
C PHE A 33 -17.56 -4.00 -22.59
N ILE A 34 -16.98 -4.86 -23.44
CA ILE A 34 -15.58 -4.74 -23.87
C ILE A 34 -15.32 -3.44 -24.65
N THR A 35 -16.33 -2.97 -25.38
CA THR A 35 -16.27 -1.74 -26.19
C THR A 35 -16.73 -0.50 -25.45
N ASP A 36 -17.20 -0.64 -24.21
CA ASP A 36 -17.67 0.47 -23.42
C ASP A 36 -16.48 1.32 -22.96
N LEU A 37 -16.39 2.54 -23.49
CA LEU A 37 -15.35 3.50 -23.11
C LEU A 37 -15.49 3.96 -21.65
N SER A 38 -16.69 3.82 -21.06
CA SER A 38 -16.93 4.15 -19.65
C SER A 38 -16.44 3.06 -18.69
N ASP A 39 -16.20 1.83 -19.19
CA ASP A 39 -15.68 0.68 -18.44
C ASP A 39 -14.16 0.47 -18.66
N MET A 40 -13.46 1.52 -19.10
CA MET A 40 -12.00 1.50 -19.26
C MET A 40 -11.30 1.60 -17.89
N VAL A 41 -10.19 0.88 -17.70
CA VAL A 41 -9.38 0.93 -16.47
C VAL A 41 -9.03 2.37 -16.08
N GLU A 42 -8.69 3.20 -17.07
CA GLU A 42 -8.39 4.63 -16.88
C GLU A 42 -9.56 5.42 -16.25
N VAL A 43 -10.81 5.09 -16.59
CA VAL A 43 -12.01 5.73 -16.02
C VAL A 43 -12.15 5.35 -14.55
N TYR A 44 -11.91 4.10 -14.19
CA TYR A 44 -11.92 3.65 -12.79
C TYR A 44 -10.80 4.29 -11.97
N GLU A 45 -9.59 4.37 -12.53
CA GLU A 45 -8.47 5.05 -11.88
C GLU A 45 -8.82 6.51 -11.58
N LYS A 46 -9.34 7.27 -12.56
CA LYS A 46 -9.77 8.66 -12.35
C LYS A 46 -10.89 8.80 -11.33
N LYS A 47 -11.92 7.94 -11.41
CA LYS A 47 -13.03 7.94 -10.45
C LYS A 47 -12.56 7.69 -9.01
N SER A 48 -11.52 6.87 -8.83
CA SER A 48 -10.94 6.61 -7.52
C SER A 48 -10.22 7.84 -6.94
N LEU A 49 -9.56 8.64 -7.79
CA LEU A 49 -8.93 9.89 -7.36
C LEU A 49 -9.98 10.94 -6.97
N GLU A 50 -11.06 11.07 -7.75
CA GLU A 50 -12.14 12.04 -7.50
C GLU A 50 -12.97 11.72 -6.26
N THR A 51 -13.10 10.44 -5.91
CA THR A 51 -13.81 9.98 -4.71
C THR A 51 -12.92 10.05 -3.46
N SER A 52 -11.60 10.21 -3.62
CA SER A 52 -10.70 10.36 -2.48
C SER A 52 -10.97 11.71 -1.79
N PRO A 53 -11.10 11.74 -0.45
CA PRO A 53 -11.29 13.00 0.26
C PRO A 53 -10.14 13.97 -0.05
N PRO A 54 -10.43 15.29 -0.14
CA PRO A 54 -9.44 16.29 -0.54
C PRO A 54 -8.17 16.19 0.32
N PRO A 55 -6.99 16.54 -0.23
CA PRO A 55 -5.71 16.42 0.43
C PRO A 55 -5.54 17.49 1.51
N ASN A 56 -6.40 17.48 2.52
CA ASN A 56 -6.06 17.93 3.86
C ASN A 56 -5.36 16.76 4.60
N GLN A 57 -4.64 15.94 3.85
CA GLN A 57 -4.22 14.60 4.23
C GLN A 57 -3.04 14.71 5.18
N ASP A 58 -3.23 14.12 6.35
CA ASP A 58 -2.27 13.96 7.41
C ASP A 58 -0.86 13.73 6.85
N ALA A 59 0.13 14.47 7.35
CA ALA A 59 1.51 14.40 6.88
C ALA A 59 2.05 12.96 6.78
N ASP A 60 1.53 12.07 7.63
CA ASP A 60 1.81 10.64 7.65
C ASP A 60 1.32 9.92 6.38
N LEU A 61 0.11 10.22 5.89
CA LEU A 61 -0.43 9.66 4.65
C LEU A 61 0.33 10.18 3.43
N ALA A 62 0.69 11.47 3.45
CA ALA A 62 1.53 12.07 2.41
C ALA A 62 2.91 11.38 2.38
N PHE A 63 3.55 11.16 3.53
CA PHE A 63 4.81 10.43 3.63
C PHE A 63 4.70 8.99 3.12
N LEU A 64 3.69 8.23 3.55
CA LEU A 64 3.47 6.85 3.11
C LEU A 64 3.26 6.75 1.60
N SER A 65 2.60 7.75 0.99
CA SER A 65 2.39 7.77 -0.46
C SER A 65 3.68 7.90 -1.29
N THR A 66 4.77 8.40 -0.68
CA THR A 66 6.08 8.52 -1.36
C THR A 66 6.87 7.21 -1.40
N LEU A 67 6.45 6.21 -0.63
CA LEU A 67 7.17 4.94 -0.45
C LEU A 67 6.62 3.84 -1.35
N ASP A 68 7.44 2.82 -1.64
CA ASP A 68 6.98 1.64 -2.37
C ASP A 68 5.94 0.83 -1.56
N ARG A 69 5.07 0.09 -2.24
CA ARG A 69 3.98 -0.63 -1.57
C ARG A 69 4.48 -1.65 -0.54
N VAL A 70 5.59 -2.32 -0.80
CA VAL A 70 6.17 -3.27 0.17
C VAL A 70 6.64 -2.52 1.42
N GLN A 71 7.31 -1.38 1.24
CA GLN A 71 7.80 -0.53 2.33
C GLN A 71 6.65 0.07 3.14
N GLN A 72 5.55 0.48 2.49
CA GLN A 72 4.35 0.97 3.18
C GLN A 72 3.80 -0.09 4.14
N VAL A 73 3.65 -1.34 3.68
CA VAL A 73 3.12 -2.43 4.49
C VAL A 73 4.05 -2.75 5.66
N GLU A 74 5.36 -2.78 5.42
CA GLU A 74 6.37 -3.01 6.45
C GLU A 74 6.31 -1.94 7.54
N ILE A 75 6.33 -0.65 7.18
CA ILE A 75 6.27 0.47 8.14
C ILE A 75 4.98 0.44 8.95
N ILE A 76 3.82 0.21 8.30
CA ILE A 76 2.54 0.12 8.99
C ILE A 76 2.54 -1.03 9.99
N SER A 77 3.07 -2.20 9.59
CA SER A 77 3.18 -3.36 10.48
C SER A 77 4.11 -3.09 11.66
N GLU A 78 5.31 -2.56 11.41
CA GLU A 78 6.29 -2.24 12.46
C GLU A 78 5.76 -1.18 13.43
N TYR A 79 5.02 -0.19 12.92
CA TYR A 79 4.38 0.83 13.74
C TYR A 79 3.33 0.22 14.66
N ASN A 80 2.47 -0.66 14.14
CA ASN A 80 1.45 -1.33 14.94
C ASN A 80 2.08 -2.20 16.03
N ASP A 81 3.11 -2.98 15.69
CA ASP A 81 3.89 -3.77 16.65
C ASP A 81 4.50 -2.90 17.76
N MET A 82 5.09 -1.75 17.41
CA MET A 82 5.66 -0.81 18.37
C MET A 82 4.57 -0.24 19.28
N LYS A 83 3.43 0.15 18.70
CA LYS A 83 2.27 0.69 19.41
C LYS A 83 1.73 -0.31 20.43
N GLU A 84 1.54 -1.56 20.05
CA GLU A 84 1.06 -2.61 20.96
C GLU A 84 2.01 -2.82 22.13
N LYS A 85 3.32 -2.91 21.87
CA LYS A 85 4.34 -3.04 22.91
C LYS A 85 4.35 -1.86 23.86
N LEU A 86 4.20 -0.64 23.33
CA LEU A 86 4.14 0.57 24.15
C LEU A 86 2.91 0.57 25.05
N VAL A 87 1.74 0.21 24.52
CA VAL A 87 0.50 0.11 25.30
C VAL A 87 0.64 -0.94 26.41
N GLN A 88 1.20 -2.11 26.10
CA GLN A 88 1.45 -3.15 27.10
C GLN A 88 2.43 -2.68 28.19
N TYR A 89 3.50 -1.99 27.80
CA TYR A 89 4.47 -1.42 28.73
C TYR A 89 3.81 -0.39 29.67
N LEU A 90 3.05 0.55 29.12
CA LEU A 90 2.36 1.58 29.91
C LEU A 90 1.26 1.01 30.80
N LYS A 91 0.62 -0.09 30.40
CA LYS A 91 -0.41 -0.76 31.21
C LYS A 91 0.13 -1.22 32.57
N GLN A 92 1.38 -1.68 32.63
CA GLN A 92 2.03 -2.10 33.88
C GLN A 92 2.09 -0.97 34.91
N PHE A 93 2.27 0.28 34.46
CA PHE A 93 2.28 1.45 35.35
C PHE A 93 0.90 1.75 35.93
N GLY A 94 -0.16 1.50 35.16
CA GLY A 94 -1.54 1.62 35.62
C GLY A 94 -1.88 0.58 36.70
N GLU A 95 -1.41 -0.66 36.53
CA GLU A 95 -1.60 -1.74 37.50
C GLU A 95 -0.80 -1.50 38.79
N GLU A 96 0.45 -1.02 38.66
CA GLU A 96 1.32 -0.68 39.79
C GLU A 96 1.00 0.68 40.45
N LYS A 97 0.04 1.44 39.90
CA LYS A 97 -0.33 2.81 40.30
C LYS A 97 0.88 3.77 40.35
N LYS A 98 1.82 3.61 39.43
CA LYS A 98 3.00 4.46 39.30
C LYS A 98 2.78 5.52 38.23
N VAL A 99 3.31 6.72 38.46
CA VAL A 99 3.32 7.80 37.46
C VAL A 99 4.47 7.55 36.50
N VAL A 100 4.19 7.61 35.20
CA VAL A 100 5.18 7.45 34.12
C VAL A 100 6.14 8.64 34.14
N LYS A 101 7.45 8.36 34.18
CA LYS A 101 8.50 9.38 34.07
C LYS A 101 9.12 9.36 32.67
N ALA A 102 9.82 10.44 32.31
CA ALA A 102 10.54 10.51 31.03
C ALA A 102 11.58 9.38 30.88
N GLU A 103 12.26 9.02 31.97
CA GLU A 103 13.25 7.94 32.03
C GLU A 103 12.65 6.58 31.61
N ASP A 104 11.39 6.32 31.96
CA ASP A 104 10.70 5.06 31.63
C ASP A 104 10.46 4.94 30.12
N ILE A 105 10.06 6.05 29.49
CA ILE A 105 9.88 6.13 28.04
C ILE A 105 11.22 5.96 27.31
N HIS A 106 12.27 6.62 27.78
CA HIS A 106 13.62 6.43 27.23
C HIS A 106 14.10 4.97 27.34
N LYS A 107 13.85 4.33 28.49
CA LYS A 107 14.18 2.93 28.71
C LYS A 107 13.43 2.00 27.77
N PHE A 108 12.13 2.25 27.54
CA PHE A 108 11.34 1.50 26.58
C PHE A 108 11.94 1.56 25.16
N PHE A 109 12.24 2.76 24.66
CA PHE A 109 12.82 2.91 23.33
C PHE A 109 14.23 2.33 23.21
N SER A 110 15.05 2.43 24.26
CA SER A 110 16.36 1.75 24.29
C SER A 110 16.21 0.24 24.15
N ASN A 111 15.28 -0.38 24.90
CA ASN A 111 15.02 -1.81 24.85
C ASN A 111 14.47 -2.25 23.47
N LEU A 112 13.61 -1.45 22.85
CA LEU A 112 13.11 -1.71 21.50
C LEU A 112 14.25 -1.73 20.47
N ASN A 113 15.16 -0.76 20.54
CA ASN A 113 16.31 -0.66 19.63
C ASN A 113 17.27 -1.85 19.79
N ASP A 114 17.52 -2.29 21.02
CA ASP A 114 18.36 -3.46 21.29
C ASP A 114 17.75 -4.76 20.76
N CYS A 115 16.43 -4.93 20.88
CA CYS A 115 15.73 -6.06 20.27
C CYS A 115 15.81 -6.04 18.75
N LYS A 116 15.67 -4.87 18.11
CA LYS A 116 15.78 -4.74 16.64
C LYS A 116 17.20 -5.07 16.16
N ARG A 117 18.22 -4.61 16.89
CA ARG A 117 19.63 -4.94 16.61
C ARG A 117 19.91 -6.44 16.71
N ARG A 118 19.34 -7.16 17.68
CA ARG A 118 19.54 -8.61 17.80
C ARG A 118 18.97 -9.39 16.60
N ARG A 119 17.79 -8.99 16.11
CA ARG A 119 17.17 -9.59 14.91
C ARG A 119 17.99 -9.39 13.64
N LEU A 120 18.72 -8.28 13.53
CA LEU A 120 19.61 -8.01 12.40
C LEU A 120 20.97 -8.72 12.52
N ASN A 121 21.37 -9.17 13.70
CA ASN A 121 22.60 -9.94 13.89
C ASN A 121 22.36 -11.47 13.81
N GLU A 122 21.11 -11.92 13.93
CA GLU A 122 20.67 -13.25 13.54
C GLU A 122 20.32 -13.27 12.04
N ASP A 123 21.31 -12.97 11.19
CA ASP A 123 21.26 -13.21 9.75
C ASP A 123 21.20 -14.73 9.47
N LEU A 124 20.07 -15.35 9.81
CA LEU A 124 19.60 -16.57 9.17
C LEU A 124 19.13 -16.12 7.79
N GLY A 125 19.89 -16.52 6.77
CA GLY A 125 19.69 -16.15 5.37
C GLY A 125 18.24 -16.33 4.90
N PRO A 126 17.88 -15.66 3.78
CA PRO A 126 16.50 -15.56 3.33
C PRO A 126 15.84 -16.93 3.26
N PRO A 127 14.66 -17.14 3.90
CA PRO A 127 13.98 -18.42 3.85
C PRO A 127 13.69 -18.76 2.39
N SER A 128 14.21 -19.89 1.92
CA SER A 128 14.03 -20.39 0.56
C SER A 128 12.59 -20.85 0.35
N PHE A 129 11.66 -19.90 0.20
CA PHE A 129 10.34 -20.17 -0.33
C PHE A 129 10.35 -19.87 -1.82
N CYS A 130 10.75 -20.89 -2.58
CA CYS A 130 10.35 -21.15 -3.96
C CYS A 130 10.88 -22.55 -4.31
N ARG A 131 9.97 -23.52 -4.42
CA ARG A 131 10.18 -24.75 -5.19
C ARG A 131 8.98 -24.94 -6.08
#